data_AF-A0AAI8X5E9-F1
#
_entry.id   AF-A0AAI8X5E9-F1
#
_cell.length_a   1.000
_cell.length_b   1.000
_cell.length_c   1.000
_cell.angle_alpha   90.00
_cell.angle_beta   90.00
_cell.angle_gamma   90.00
#
_symmetry.space_group_name_H-M   'P 1'
#
loop_
_entity.id
_entity.type
_entity.pdbx_description
1 polymer ?
#
loop_
_entity_poly.entity_id
_entity_poly.type
_entity_poly.pdbx_seq_one_letter_code
_entity_poly.pdbx_strand_id
1 'polypeptide(L)'
;MADIMTQEPTREELLRELDKVQAKLDKARRRRDADAIAYASTPDGAAETFRRYELTRDDTERKALKTTYLSGLAMAGEEYEERLTRGNAGDTDGPLAVIPVGSFRDPLAKALVEQRVMATFRNSPASMETNTVTLTLLRLLPDLQTRKRLRLDVAAELGVLAEDLADVIATAWTDPATQKRLRVFLDDAAEPIDAALRQRNLR
;
A
#
# COMPACT_ATOMS: atom_id res chain seq x y z
N MET A 1 -38.43 24.02 44.27
CA MET A 1 -37.13 23.44 43.89
C MET A 1 -37.41 21.99 43.53
N ALA A 2 -37.48 21.68 42.24
CA ALA A 2 -37.78 20.32 41.77
C ALA A 2 -36.53 19.46 41.94
N ASP A 3 -36.64 18.46 42.81
CA ASP A 3 -35.63 17.44 43.05
C ASP A 3 -35.66 16.50 41.84
N ILE A 4 -34.67 16.63 40.96
CA ILE A 4 -34.48 15.70 39.84
C ILE A 4 -33.91 14.42 40.45
N MET A 5 -34.79 13.56 40.95
CA MET A 5 -34.45 12.20 41.33
C MET A 5 -34.00 11.46 40.07
N THR A 6 -32.69 11.41 39.86
CA THR A 6 -32.07 10.49 38.91
C THR A 6 -32.37 9.07 39.41
N GLN A 7 -33.43 8.44 38.91
CA GLN A 7 -33.69 7.02 39.16
C GLN A 7 -32.48 6.22 38.67
N GLU A 8 -31.90 5.40 39.54
CA GLU A 8 -30.85 4.47 39.13
C GLU A 8 -31.43 3.49 38.10
N PRO A 9 -30.78 3.36 36.92
CA PRO A 9 -31.25 2.48 35.88
C PRO A 9 -31.28 1.04 36.38
N THR A 10 -32.37 0.35 36.09
CA THR A 10 -32.52 -1.06 36.47
C THR A 10 -31.51 -1.93 35.74
N ARG A 11 -31.16 -3.08 36.32
CA ARG A 11 -30.27 -4.07 35.69
C ARG A 11 -30.72 -4.44 34.28
N GLU A 12 -32.02 -4.55 34.05
CA GLU A 12 -32.57 -4.87 32.72
C GLU A 12 -32.37 -3.74 31.71
N GLU A 13 -32.53 -2.48 32.13
CA GLU A 13 -32.25 -1.31 31.30
C GLU A 13 -30.76 -1.22 30.95
N LEU A 14 -29.88 -1.48 31.93
CA LEU A 14 -28.44 -1.53 31.70
C LEU A 14 -28.04 -2.63 30.73
N LEU A 15 -28.64 -3.83 30.83
CA LEU A 15 -28.39 -4.92 29.88
C LEU A 15 -28.89 -4.57 28.47
N ARG A 16 -30.07 -3.97 28.33
CA ARG A 16 -30.57 -3.51 27.03
C ARG A 16 -29.69 -2.42 26.41
N GLU A 17 -29.19 -1.48 27.21
CA GLU A 17 -28.26 -0.47 26.74
C GLU A 17 -26.91 -1.07 26.36
N LEU A 18 -26.41 -2.04 27.12
CA LEU A 18 -25.20 -2.78 26.76
C LEU A 18 -25.35 -3.47 25.41
N ASP A 19 -26.47 -4.18 25.17
CA ASP A 19 -26.75 -4.85 23.90
C ASP A 19 -26.79 -3.86 22.73
N LYS A 20 -27.45 -2.70 22.91
CA LYS A 20 -27.48 -1.63 21.90
C LYS A 20 -26.09 -1.08 21.60
N VAL A 21 -25.26 -0.86 22.63
CA VAL A 21 -23.90 -0.35 22.45
C VAL A 21 -23.02 -1.40 21.76
N GLN A 22 -23.15 -2.67 22.12
CA GLN A 22 -22.44 -3.77 21.46
C GLN A 22 -22.81 -3.87 19.97
N ALA A 23 -24.11 -3.80 19.63
CA ALA A 23 -24.56 -3.81 18.24
C ALA A 23 -24.03 -2.62 17.43
N LYS A 24 -24.00 -1.42 18.04
CA LYS A 24 -23.40 -0.22 17.42
C LYS A 24 -21.91 -0.38 17.20
N LEU A 25 -21.19 -0.93 18.18
CA LEU A 25 -19.75 -1.18 18.10
C LEU A 25 -19.43 -2.18 16.98
N ASP A 26 -20.18 -3.27 16.88
CA ASP A 26 -19.98 -4.27 15.83
C ASP A 26 -20.26 -3.71 14.43
N LYS A 27 -21.32 -2.91 14.28
CA LYS A 27 -21.59 -2.19 13.03
C LYS A 27 -20.44 -1.24 12.67
N ALA A 28 -19.92 -0.49 13.64
CA ALA A 28 -18.80 0.42 13.42
C ALA A 28 -17.52 -0.32 13.03
N ARG A 29 -17.22 -1.46 13.67
CA ARG A 29 -16.09 -2.32 13.33
C ARG A 29 -16.19 -2.86 11.89
N ARG A 30 -17.35 -3.42 11.51
CA ARG A 30 -17.59 -3.89 10.14
C ARG A 30 -17.38 -2.78 9.11
N ARG A 31 -17.89 -1.57 9.40
CA ARG A 31 -17.68 -0.42 8.51
C ARG A 31 -16.21 -0.04 8.39
N ARG A 32 -15.50 0.07 9.51
CA ARG A 32 -14.06 0.36 9.52
C ARG A 32 -13.28 -0.68 8.70
N ASP A 33 -13.62 -1.95 8.87
CA ASP A 33 -12.92 -3.04 8.16
C ASP A 33 -13.24 -3.01 6.65
N ALA A 34 -14.49 -2.70 6.26
CA ALA A 34 -14.87 -2.49 4.87
C ALA A 34 -14.17 -1.27 4.24
N ASP A 35 -14.11 -0.15 4.97
CA ASP A 35 -13.41 1.06 4.53
C ASP A 35 -11.90 0.79 4.36
N ALA A 36 -11.30 -0.02 5.24
CA ALA A 36 -9.91 -0.44 5.12
C ALA A 36 -9.66 -1.33 3.89
N ILE A 37 -10.58 -2.25 3.57
CA ILE A 37 -10.52 -3.06 2.35
C ILE A 37 -10.65 -2.19 1.11
N ALA A 38 -11.61 -1.26 1.10
CA ALA A 38 -11.82 -0.32 -0.01
C ALA A 38 -10.62 0.61 -0.21
N TYR A 39 -9.95 1.01 0.86
CA TYR A 39 -8.68 1.74 0.73
C TYR A 39 -7.58 0.84 0.15
N ALA A 40 -7.45 -0.40 0.64
CA ALA A 40 -6.45 -1.36 0.19
C ALA A 40 -6.63 -1.83 -1.27
N SER A 41 -7.78 -1.58 -1.90
CA SER A 41 -7.99 -1.81 -3.33
C SER A 41 -7.44 -0.70 -4.23
N THR A 42 -7.05 0.45 -3.66
CA THR A 42 -6.36 1.52 -4.38
C THR A 42 -4.85 1.27 -4.44
N PRO A 43 -4.11 1.79 -5.44
CA PRO A 43 -2.66 1.66 -5.49
C PRO A 43 -1.95 2.16 -4.21
N ASP A 44 -2.37 3.30 -3.68
CA ASP A 44 -1.78 3.86 -2.45
C ASP A 44 -2.08 2.98 -1.24
N GLY A 45 -3.35 2.60 -1.04
CA GLY A 45 -3.74 1.81 0.12
C GLY A 45 -3.20 0.39 0.06
N ALA A 46 -3.04 -0.20 -1.12
CA ALA A 46 -2.36 -1.49 -1.29
C ALA A 46 -0.90 -1.38 -0.84
N ALA A 47 -0.16 -0.39 -1.36
CA ALA A 47 1.23 -0.15 -0.99
C ALA A 47 1.41 0.11 0.53
N GLU A 48 0.59 1.00 1.10
CA GLU A 48 0.65 1.33 2.53
C GLU A 48 0.27 0.13 3.42
N THR A 49 -0.78 -0.62 3.06
CA THR A 49 -1.21 -1.80 3.83
C THR A 49 -0.15 -2.90 3.78
N PHE A 50 0.42 -3.16 2.59
CA PHE A 50 1.46 -4.17 2.43
C PHE A 50 2.74 -3.77 3.18
N ARG A 51 3.14 -2.48 3.12
CA ARG A 51 4.26 -1.95 3.89
C ARG A 51 4.09 -2.19 5.38
N ARG A 52 2.90 -1.93 5.93
CA ARG A 52 2.60 -2.21 7.35
C ARG A 52 2.67 -3.70 7.66
N TYR A 53 2.19 -4.54 6.75
CA TYR A 53 2.28 -6.00 6.88
C TYR A 53 3.74 -6.49 6.93
N GLU A 54 4.63 -5.93 6.12
CA GLU A 54 6.05 -6.27 6.14
C GLU A 54 6.72 -5.88 7.48
N LEU A 55 6.34 -4.74 8.06
CA LEU A 55 6.99 -4.15 9.23
C LEU A 55 6.44 -4.63 10.59
N THR A 56 5.17 -5.03 10.66
CA THR A 56 4.57 -5.40 11.95
C THR A 56 5.22 -6.65 12.54
N ARG A 57 5.36 -6.69 13.87
CA ARG A 57 5.85 -7.86 14.62
C ARG A 57 4.75 -8.55 15.42
N ASP A 58 3.54 -7.99 15.44
CA ASP A 58 2.39 -8.59 16.06
C ASP A 58 1.71 -9.54 15.07
N ASP A 59 1.63 -10.83 15.40
CA ASP A 59 1.01 -11.84 14.55
C ASP A 59 -0.50 -11.60 14.35
N THR A 60 -1.16 -10.98 15.33
CA THR A 60 -2.59 -10.65 15.24
C THR A 60 -2.79 -9.52 14.24
N GLU A 61 -2.02 -8.44 14.37
CA GLU A 61 -2.03 -7.34 13.40
C GLU A 61 -1.60 -7.84 12.01
N ARG A 62 -0.55 -8.65 11.93
CA ARG A 62 -0.06 -9.24 10.68
C ARG A 62 -1.15 -10.02 9.96
N LYS A 63 -1.91 -10.85 10.68
CA LYS A 63 -3.04 -11.60 10.12
C LYS A 63 -4.15 -10.66 9.64
N ALA A 64 -4.48 -9.63 10.41
CA ALA A 64 -5.49 -8.64 10.02
C ALA A 64 -5.08 -7.89 8.74
N LEU A 65 -3.85 -7.37 8.69
CA LEU A 65 -3.31 -6.66 7.53
C LEU A 65 -3.25 -7.55 6.28
N LYS A 66 -2.84 -8.82 6.44
CA LYS A 66 -2.86 -9.80 5.34
C LYS A 66 -4.26 -9.98 4.77
N THR A 67 -5.26 -10.17 5.64
CA THR A 67 -6.66 -10.29 5.22
C THR A 67 -7.13 -9.04 4.50
N THR A 68 -6.90 -7.85 5.07
CA THR A 68 -7.29 -6.57 4.43
C THR A 68 -6.63 -6.40 3.07
N TYR A 69 -5.33 -6.69 2.96
CA TYR A 69 -4.58 -6.59 1.71
C TYR A 69 -5.14 -7.51 0.63
N LEU A 70 -5.31 -8.80 0.93
CA LEU A 70 -5.80 -9.77 -0.04
C LEU A 70 -7.23 -9.47 -0.47
N SER A 71 -8.10 -9.05 0.46
CA SER A 71 -9.46 -8.60 0.12
C SER A 71 -9.45 -7.33 -0.74
N GLY A 72 -8.53 -6.40 -0.47
CA GLY A 72 -8.34 -5.20 -1.29
C GLY A 72 -7.92 -5.53 -2.72
N LEU A 73 -6.96 -6.43 -2.89
CA LEU A 73 -6.53 -6.91 -4.22
C LEU A 73 -7.66 -7.63 -4.97
N ALA A 74 -8.43 -8.47 -4.27
CA ALA A 74 -9.59 -9.14 -4.86
C ALA A 74 -10.62 -8.13 -5.38
N MET A 75 -10.97 -7.13 -4.56
CA MET A 75 -11.86 -6.04 -4.95
C MET A 75 -11.31 -5.24 -6.15
N ALA A 76 -10.01 -4.97 -6.20
CA ALA A 76 -9.38 -4.29 -7.34
C ALA A 76 -9.43 -5.15 -8.61
N GLY A 77 -9.35 -6.48 -8.48
CA GLY A 77 -9.51 -7.44 -9.58
C GLY A 77 -10.95 -7.49 -10.09
N GLU A 78 -11.94 -7.57 -9.20
CA GLU A 78 -13.37 -7.54 -9.56
C GLU A 78 -13.72 -6.26 -10.34
N GLU A 79 -13.21 -5.11 -9.89
CA GLU A 79 -13.41 -3.83 -10.56
C GLU A 79 -12.81 -3.82 -11.98
N TYR A 80 -11.63 -4.44 -12.17
CA TYR A 80 -11.02 -4.59 -13.48
C TYR A 80 -11.83 -5.53 -14.39
N GLU A 81 -12.30 -6.67 -13.89
CA GLU A 81 -13.15 -7.60 -14.65
C GLU A 81 -14.48 -6.94 -15.08
N GLU A 82 -15.07 -6.10 -14.22
CA GLU A 82 -16.24 -5.30 -14.60
C GLU A 82 -15.93 -4.34 -15.75
N ARG A 83 -14.76 -3.68 -15.74
CA ARG A 83 -14.34 -2.81 -16.85
C ARG A 83 -14.13 -3.58 -18.14
N LEU A 84 -13.50 -4.76 -18.07
CA LEU A 84 -13.33 -5.66 -19.21
C LEU A 84 -14.68 -6.02 -19.82
N THR A 85 -15.62 -6.47 -18.99
CA THR A 85 -16.97 -6.87 -19.42
C THR A 85 -17.72 -5.70 -20.09
N ARG A 86 -17.52 -4.47 -19.62
CA ARG A 86 -18.14 -3.27 -20.18
C ARG A 86 -17.39 -2.68 -21.39
N GLY A 87 -16.23 -3.24 -21.78
CA GLY A 87 -15.40 -2.71 -22.85
C GLY A 87 -14.71 -1.38 -22.51
N ASN A 88 -14.54 -1.08 -21.22
CA ASN A 88 -13.95 0.17 -20.72
C ASN A 88 -12.51 0.00 -20.20
N ALA A 89 -11.95 -1.22 -20.26
CA ALA A 89 -10.58 -1.47 -19.85
C ALA A 89 -9.60 -1.02 -20.94
N GLY A 90 -8.55 -0.29 -20.55
CA GLY A 90 -7.45 0.08 -21.44
C GLY A 90 -6.29 -0.93 -21.39
N ASP A 91 -5.35 -0.80 -22.33
CA ASP A 91 -4.21 -1.72 -22.48
C ASP A 91 -3.21 -1.67 -21.30
N THR A 92 -3.30 -0.63 -20.47
CA THR A 92 -2.51 -0.44 -19.25
C THR A 92 -3.25 -0.84 -17.97
N ASP A 93 -4.53 -1.21 -18.08
CA ASP A 93 -5.29 -1.75 -16.96
C ASP A 93 -4.94 -3.23 -16.73
N GLY A 94 -5.13 -3.68 -15.50
CA GLY A 94 -4.82 -5.05 -15.11
C GLY A 94 -4.88 -5.25 -13.61
N PRO A 95 -4.71 -6.48 -13.13
CA PRO A 95 -4.65 -6.80 -11.70
C PRO A 95 -3.60 -5.95 -10.99
N LEU A 96 -3.97 -5.38 -9.85
CA LEU A 96 -3.08 -4.58 -9.00
C LEU A 96 -2.12 -5.48 -8.21
N ALA A 97 -0.86 -5.08 -8.15
CA ALA A 97 0.16 -5.71 -7.33
C ALA A 97 1.04 -4.68 -6.62
N VAL A 98 1.59 -5.05 -5.46
CA VAL A 98 2.57 -4.27 -4.71
C VAL A 98 3.94 -4.90 -4.86
N ILE A 99 4.98 -4.07 -4.96
CA ILE A 99 6.37 -4.54 -4.96
C ILE A 99 6.87 -4.63 -3.52
N PRO A 100 7.30 -5.82 -3.06
CA PRO A 100 7.98 -5.95 -1.78
C PRO A 100 9.23 -5.10 -1.72
N VAL A 101 9.61 -4.63 -0.54
CA VAL A 101 10.80 -3.75 -0.47
C VAL A 101 12.12 -4.46 -0.62
N GLY A 102 12.12 -5.76 -0.36
CA GLY A 102 13.31 -6.57 -0.29
C GLY A 102 13.79 -6.84 1.12
N SER A 103 15.02 -7.33 1.21
CA SER A 103 15.63 -7.75 2.46
C SER A 103 15.87 -6.56 3.40
N PHE A 104 15.35 -6.60 4.62
CA PHE A 104 15.68 -5.60 5.65
C PHE A 104 17.15 -5.62 6.11
N ARG A 105 18.00 -6.49 5.56
CA ARG A 105 19.46 -6.44 5.75
C ARG A 105 20.14 -5.53 4.72
N ASP A 106 19.48 -5.27 3.60
CA ASP A 106 19.92 -4.31 2.59
C ASP A 106 19.77 -2.88 3.13
N PRO A 107 20.86 -2.08 3.15
CA PRO A 107 20.79 -0.66 3.52
C PRO A 107 19.76 0.13 2.69
N LEU A 108 19.61 -0.18 1.40
CA LEU A 108 18.67 0.52 0.53
C LEU A 108 17.23 0.22 0.90
N ALA A 109 16.88 -1.05 1.15
CA ALA A 109 15.54 -1.42 1.59
C ALA A 109 15.15 -0.69 2.91
N LYS A 110 16.10 -0.56 3.85
CA LYS A 110 15.88 0.22 5.08
C LYS A 110 15.62 1.70 4.79
N ALA A 111 16.46 2.31 3.96
CA ALA A 111 16.30 3.71 3.60
C ALA A 111 14.96 3.95 2.88
N LEU A 112 14.53 3.06 1.99
CA LEU A 112 13.22 3.14 1.33
C LEU A 112 12.07 3.08 2.35
N VAL A 113 12.15 2.22 3.36
CA VAL A 113 11.17 2.16 4.47
C VAL A 113 11.15 3.46 5.26
N GLU A 114 12.31 3.94 5.70
CA GLU A 114 12.45 5.16 6.50
C GLU A 114 11.91 6.39 5.76
N GLN A 115 12.16 6.45 4.45
CA GLN A 115 11.70 7.52 3.56
C GLN A 115 10.27 7.29 3.02
N ARG A 116 9.60 6.22 3.45
CA ARG A 116 8.23 5.84 3.07
C ARG A 116 8.02 5.76 1.56
N VAL A 117 9.01 5.19 0.88
CA VAL A 117 8.95 4.90 -0.55
C VAL A 117 8.37 3.50 -0.75
N MET A 118 7.36 3.42 -1.59
CA MET A 118 6.59 2.22 -1.90
C MET A 118 6.32 2.19 -3.40
N ALA A 119 5.93 1.03 -3.92
CA ALA A 119 5.63 0.91 -5.33
C ALA A 119 4.51 -0.10 -5.60
N THR A 120 3.74 0.18 -6.63
CA THR A 120 2.70 -0.71 -7.16
C THR A 120 2.81 -0.79 -8.66
N PHE A 121 2.20 -1.81 -9.23
CA PHE A 121 2.08 -1.98 -10.67
C PHE A 121 0.79 -2.71 -11.02
N ARG A 122 0.48 -2.72 -12.31
CA ARG A 122 -0.59 -3.54 -12.86
C ARG A 122 -0.02 -4.46 -13.91
N ASN A 123 -0.41 -5.73 -13.86
CA ASN A 123 -0.10 -6.70 -14.91
C ASN A 123 -1.08 -6.49 -16.05
N SER A 124 -0.72 -5.63 -16.99
CA SER A 124 -1.58 -5.29 -18.11
C SER A 124 -1.27 -6.16 -19.34
N PRO A 125 -2.23 -6.32 -20.28
CA PRO A 125 -1.95 -7.00 -21.55
C PRO A 125 -0.73 -6.42 -22.28
N ALA A 126 -0.60 -5.09 -22.32
CA ALA A 126 0.57 -4.43 -22.92
C ALA A 126 1.90 -4.83 -22.26
N SER A 127 1.91 -5.08 -20.95
CA SER A 127 3.13 -5.51 -20.24
C SER A 127 3.60 -6.91 -20.64
N MET A 128 2.66 -7.80 -21.00
CA MET A 128 2.97 -9.14 -21.50
C MET A 128 3.57 -9.12 -22.90
N GLU A 129 3.13 -8.18 -23.75
CA GLU A 129 3.63 -8.03 -25.12
C GLU A 129 4.99 -7.35 -25.17
N THR A 130 5.21 -6.34 -24.32
CA THR A 130 6.41 -5.49 -24.34
C THR A 130 7.50 -5.96 -23.38
N ASN A 131 7.24 -6.98 -22.55
CA ASN A 131 8.10 -7.41 -21.44
C ASN A 131 8.54 -6.24 -20.54
N THR A 132 7.67 -5.24 -20.40
CA THR A 132 7.91 -4.02 -19.66
C THR A 132 6.68 -3.70 -18.82
N VAL A 133 6.88 -3.42 -17.54
CA VAL A 133 5.79 -3.00 -16.64
C VAL A 133 6.03 -1.56 -16.22
N THR A 134 4.98 -0.74 -16.28
CA THR A 134 5.00 0.61 -15.69
C THR A 134 4.69 0.53 -14.21
N LEU A 135 5.70 0.78 -13.38
CA LEU A 135 5.58 0.92 -11.94
C LEU A 135 5.10 2.32 -11.59
N THR A 136 4.26 2.42 -10.57
CA THR A 136 3.96 3.68 -9.87
C THR A 136 4.68 3.69 -8.54
N LEU A 137 5.76 4.47 -8.46
CA LEU A 137 6.40 4.82 -7.19
C LEU A 137 5.53 5.82 -6.43
N LEU A 138 5.45 5.62 -5.12
CA LEU A 138 4.77 6.47 -4.16
C LEU A 138 5.74 6.84 -3.05
N ARG A 139 5.77 8.11 -2.67
CA ARG A 139 6.40 8.58 -1.44
C ARG A 139 5.38 9.33 -0.59
N LEU A 140 5.17 8.85 0.64
CA LEU A 140 4.35 9.55 1.63
C LEU A 140 5.24 10.50 2.44
N LEU A 141 4.95 11.80 2.38
CA LEU A 141 5.76 12.82 3.05
C LEU A 141 5.64 12.77 4.59
N PRO A 142 6.53 13.47 5.32
CA PRO A 142 6.52 13.50 6.78
C PRO A 142 5.19 13.92 7.41
N ASP A 143 4.38 14.72 6.71
CA ASP A 143 3.06 15.18 7.12
C ASP A 143 1.97 14.09 7.11
N LEU A 144 2.29 12.89 6.61
CA LEU A 144 1.38 11.74 6.49
C LEU A 144 0.14 11.99 5.64
N GLN A 145 0.13 13.04 4.83
CA GLN A 145 -1.00 13.41 3.97
C GLN A 145 -0.56 13.58 2.53
N THR A 146 0.56 14.28 2.32
CA THR A 146 1.04 14.61 0.99
C THR A 146 1.75 13.41 0.37
N ARG A 147 1.40 13.13 -0.89
CA ARG A 147 1.91 11.99 -1.65
C ARG A 147 2.55 12.47 -2.95
N LYS A 148 3.82 12.12 -3.15
CA LYS A 148 4.50 12.28 -4.45
C LYS A 148 4.39 10.96 -5.21
N ARG A 149 4.26 11.03 -6.54
CA ARG A 149 4.24 9.84 -7.41
C ARG A 149 5.17 10.01 -8.60
N LEU A 150 5.76 8.90 -9.04
CA LEU A 150 6.60 8.85 -10.25
C LEU A 150 6.32 7.52 -10.96
N ARG A 151 6.19 7.57 -12.29
CA ARG A 151 6.11 6.36 -13.11
C ARG A 151 7.49 5.97 -13.63
N LEU A 152 7.83 4.70 -13.50
CA LEU A 152 9.05 4.09 -14.04
C LEU A 152 8.68 2.87 -14.85
N ASP A 153 9.27 2.73 -16.03
CA ASP A 153 9.15 1.51 -16.82
C ASP A 153 10.32 0.61 -16.47
N VAL A 154 10.02 -0.66 -16.15
CA VAL A 154 11.01 -1.67 -15.79
C VAL A 154 10.82 -2.91 -16.64
N ALA A 155 11.92 -3.60 -16.92
CA ALA A 155 11.85 -4.89 -17.58
C ALA A 155 11.14 -5.89 -16.66
N ALA A 156 10.19 -6.63 -17.21
CA ALA A 156 9.43 -7.66 -16.51
C ALA A 156 9.00 -8.71 -17.54
N GLU A 157 9.63 -9.87 -17.49
CA GLU A 157 9.36 -10.97 -18.41
C GLU A 157 7.90 -11.45 -18.26
N LEU A 158 7.15 -11.47 -19.36
CA LEU A 158 5.72 -11.81 -19.36
C LEU A 158 4.88 -10.96 -18.38
N GLY A 159 5.32 -9.73 -18.11
CA GLY A 159 4.67 -8.84 -17.13
C GLY A 159 4.91 -9.24 -15.67
N VAL A 160 5.75 -10.24 -15.40
CA VAL A 160 6.08 -10.70 -14.04
C VAL A 160 7.32 -9.98 -13.54
N LEU A 161 7.14 -9.14 -12.52
CA LEU A 161 8.26 -8.53 -11.81
C LEU A 161 8.74 -9.45 -10.68
N ALA A 162 9.93 -10.02 -10.83
CA ALA A 162 10.57 -10.85 -9.80
C ALA A 162 11.44 -10.05 -8.82
N GLU A 163 11.88 -8.86 -9.23
CA GLU A 163 12.73 -7.97 -8.43
C GLU A 163 11.95 -7.31 -7.29
N ASP A 164 12.65 -7.05 -6.19
CA ASP A 164 12.13 -6.22 -5.11
C ASP A 164 12.37 -4.72 -5.39
N LEU A 165 11.77 -3.85 -4.57
CA LEU A 165 11.86 -2.40 -4.78
C LEU A 165 13.30 -1.88 -4.63
N ALA A 166 14.12 -2.49 -3.76
CA ALA A 166 15.50 -2.07 -3.60
C ALA A 166 16.29 -2.37 -4.88
N ASP A 167 16.11 -3.55 -5.45
CA ASP A 167 16.72 -3.95 -6.73
C ASP A 167 16.29 -3.03 -7.88
N VAL A 168 14.98 -2.78 -8.00
CA VAL A 168 14.41 -1.87 -9.01
C VAL A 168 15.02 -0.47 -8.91
N ILE A 169 15.08 0.09 -7.69
CA ILE A 169 15.63 1.43 -7.48
C ILE A 169 17.13 1.44 -7.75
N ALA A 170 17.87 0.40 -7.35
CA ALA A 170 19.30 0.30 -7.63
C ALA A 170 19.59 0.28 -9.12
N THR A 171 18.86 -0.55 -9.89
CA THR A 171 18.95 -0.61 -11.35
C THR A 171 18.59 0.74 -11.98
N ALA A 172 17.47 1.34 -11.59
CA ALA A 172 17.01 2.62 -12.11
C ALA A 172 17.97 3.79 -11.77
N TRP A 173 18.73 3.69 -10.69
CA TRP A 173 19.73 4.70 -10.31
C TRP A 173 20.96 4.71 -11.21
N THR A 174 21.20 3.64 -11.97
CA THR A 174 22.36 3.54 -12.88
C THR A 174 22.17 4.32 -14.18
N ASP A 175 20.92 4.52 -14.62
CA ASP A 175 20.59 5.35 -15.79
C ASP A 175 20.56 6.84 -15.38
N PRO A 176 21.42 7.72 -15.92
CA PRO A 176 21.48 9.12 -15.53
C PRO A 176 20.16 9.89 -15.75
N ALA A 177 19.39 9.54 -16.79
CA ALA A 177 18.12 10.20 -17.07
C ALA A 177 17.06 9.85 -16.01
N THR A 178 16.93 8.57 -15.69
CA THR A 178 16.03 8.06 -14.65
C THR A 178 16.48 8.52 -13.26
N GLN A 179 17.78 8.49 -12.97
CA GLN A 179 18.35 8.99 -11.72
C GLN A 179 17.97 10.46 -11.48
N LYS A 180 18.05 11.31 -12.50
CA LYS A 180 17.65 12.72 -12.38
C LYS A 180 16.17 12.86 -12.00
N ARG A 181 15.29 12.07 -12.62
CA ARG A 181 13.85 12.05 -12.32
C ARG A 181 13.58 11.53 -10.90
N LEU A 182 14.28 10.48 -10.49
CA LEU A 182 14.21 9.91 -9.14
C LEU A 182 14.66 10.92 -8.08
N ARG A 183 15.75 11.65 -8.31
CA ARG A 183 16.22 12.70 -7.39
C ARG A 183 15.19 13.82 -7.22
N VAL A 184 14.51 14.25 -8.28
CA VAL A 184 13.41 15.24 -8.20
C VAL A 184 12.21 14.69 -7.42
N PHE A 185 11.85 13.44 -7.67
CA PHE A 185 10.75 12.77 -6.95
C PHE A 185 11.06 12.60 -5.45
N LEU A 186 12.28 12.16 -5.14
CA LEU A 186 12.73 11.90 -3.77
C LEU A 186 13.01 13.18 -3.00
N ASP A 187 13.46 14.25 -3.65
CA ASP A 187 13.68 15.56 -3.04
C ASP A 187 14.66 15.45 -1.85
N ASP A 188 14.22 15.77 -0.63
CA ASP A 188 14.99 15.62 0.61
C ASP A 188 15.42 14.18 0.91
N ALA A 189 14.72 13.17 0.37
CA ALA A 189 15.10 11.76 0.51
C ALA A 189 16.18 11.31 -0.49
N ALA A 190 16.57 12.14 -1.46
CA ALA A 190 17.53 11.73 -2.49
C ALA A 190 18.92 11.38 -1.91
N GLU A 191 19.42 12.20 -0.97
CA GLU A 191 20.74 11.99 -0.36
C GLU A 191 20.80 10.76 0.56
N PRO A 192 19.82 10.51 1.45
CA PRO A 192 19.75 9.25 2.20
C PRO A 192 19.73 8.00 1.31
N ILE A 193 18.97 8.05 0.21
CA ILE A 193 18.88 6.93 -0.74
C ILE A 193 20.21 6.72 -1.48
N ASP A 194 20.86 7.79 -1.94
CA ASP A 194 22.18 7.71 -2.59
C ASP A 194 23.24 7.14 -1.64
N ALA A 195 23.26 7.57 -0.38
CA ALA A 195 24.16 7.04 0.63
C ALA A 195 23.92 5.54 0.89
N ALA A 196 22.65 5.11 0.95
CA ALA A 196 22.29 3.71 1.13
C ALA A 196 22.71 2.84 -0.08
N LEU A 197 22.56 3.36 -1.30
CA LEU A 197 23.04 2.71 -2.53
C LEU A 197 24.55 2.52 -2.53
N ARG A 198 25.32 3.54 -2.13
CA ARG A 198 26.78 3.42 -1.99
C ARG A 198 27.16 2.35 -0.96
N GLN A 199 26.46 2.29 0.18
CA GLN A 199 26.69 1.27 1.20
C GLN A 199 26.35 -0.14 0.70
N ARG A 200 25.28 -0.28 -0.09
CA ARG A 200 24.89 -1.55 -0.72
C ARG A 200 25.98 -2.05 -1.67
N ASN A 201 26.57 -1.18 -2.48
CA ASN A 201 27.59 -1.54 -3.48
C ASN A 201 28.98 -1.84 -2.89
N LEU A 202 29.22 -1.51 -1.62
CA LEU A 202 30.48 -1.80 -0.92
C LEU A 202 30.48 -3.18 -0.23
N ARG A 203 29.36 -3.91 -0.26
CA ARG A 203 29.20 -5.26 0.30
C ARG A 203 29.31 -6.31 -0.78
#